data_AF-A0A645BCF6-F1
#
_entry.id   AF-A0A645BCF6-F1
#
_cell.length_a   1.000
_cell.length_b   1.000
_cell.length_c   1.000
_cell.angle_alpha   90.00
_cell.angle_beta   90.00
_cell.angle_gamma   90.00
#
_symmetry.space_group_name_H-M   'P 1'
#
loop_
_entity.id
_entity.type
_entity.pdbx_description
1 polymer ?
#
loop_
_entity_poly.entity_id
_entity_poly.type
_entity_poly.pdbx_seq_one_letter_code
_entity_poly.pdbx_strand_id
1 'polypeptide(L)'
;MKKARRFLDALVKDGVHVCISLGQVKFSGPEDRVSEAYGVLAAVPSLAGKIQCLFNPTPEDMRAWLDSQDKKILEEYAARVDRLKAAGIPDAESVSLETTYHDHNSLLPERLQPIVVRDV
;
A
#
# COMPACT_ATOMS: atom_id res chain seq x y z
N MET A 1 9.12 -7.43 3.53
CA MET A 1 7.86 -6.79 3.10
C MET A 1 6.58 -7.49 3.58
N LYS A 2 6.46 -8.83 3.50
CA LYS A 2 5.23 -9.58 3.87
C LYS A 2 4.59 -9.24 5.24
N LYS A 3 5.40 -9.10 6.31
CA LYS A 3 4.89 -8.75 7.66
C LYS A 3 4.28 -7.35 7.70
N ALA A 4 4.88 -6.38 7.01
CA ALA A 4 4.39 -5.02 6.97
C ALA A 4 3.06 -4.94 6.22
N ARG A 5 2.91 -5.65 5.09
CA ARG A 5 1.61 -5.74 4.39
C ARG A 5 0.52 -6.35 5.24
N ARG A 6 0.79 -7.48 5.91
CA ARG A 6 -0.18 -8.09 6.85
C ARG A 6 -0.61 -7.14 7.97
N PHE A 7 0.32 -6.31 8.46
CA PHE A 7 0.00 -5.30 9.44
C PHE A 7 -0.93 -4.23 8.86
N LEU A 8 -0.66 -3.73 7.66
CA LEU A 8 -1.54 -2.78 6.95
C LEU A 8 -2.93 -3.38 6.69
N ASP A 9 -3.01 -4.64 6.25
CA ASP A 9 -4.27 -5.33 6.00
C ASP A 9 -5.11 -5.47 7.27
N ALA A 10 -4.47 -5.69 8.43
CA ALA A 10 -5.16 -5.74 9.71
C ALA A 10 -5.71 -4.36 10.10
N LEU A 11 -4.88 -3.32 10.00
CA LEU A 11 -5.29 -1.93 10.26
C LEU A 11 -6.49 -1.51 9.41
N VAL A 12 -6.47 -1.83 8.11
CA VAL A 12 -7.55 -1.48 7.18
C VAL A 12 -8.85 -2.22 7.54
N LYS A 13 -8.77 -3.48 7.99
CA LYS A 13 -9.93 -4.21 8.51
C LYS A 13 -10.52 -3.58 9.77
N ASP A 14 -9.67 -2.96 10.59
CA ASP A 14 -10.06 -2.24 11.80
C ASP A 14 -10.50 -0.79 11.52
N GLY A 15 -10.63 -0.38 10.25
CA GLY A 15 -11.02 0.96 9.85
C GLY A 15 -9.91 2.01 10.03
N VAL A 16 -8.66 1.57 10.19
CA VAL A 16 -7.49 2.44 10.27
C VAL A 16 -6.86 2.63 8.90
N HIS A 17 -6.82 3.88 8.47
CA HIS A 17 -6.13 4.34 7.29
C HIS A 17 -4.67 4.66 7.62
N VAL A 18 -3.77 4.21 6.75
CA VAL A 18 -2.32 4.46 6.88
C VAL A 18 -1.90 5.44 5.79
N CYS A 19 -1.25 6.52 6.20
CA CYS A 19 -0.78 7.60 5.34
C CYS A 19 0.71 7.86 5.59
N ILE A 20 1.42 8.40 4.59
CA ILE A 20 2.78 8.90 4.78
C ILE A 20 2.77 10.41 4.55
N SER A 21 3.30 11.16 5.52
CA SER A 21 3.35 12.63 5.50
C SER A 21 4.70 13.08 6.08
N LEU A 22 5.44 13.90 5.34
CA LEU A 22 6.80 14.35 5.70
C LEU A 22 7.75 13.18 6.05
N GLY A 23 7.62 12.06 5.35
CA GLY A 23 8.41 10.86 5.61
C GLY A 23 8.02 10.12 6.89
N GLN A 24 6.92 10.47 7.55
CA GLN A 24 6.43 9.78 8.75
C GLN A 24 5.17 8.98 8.45
N VAL A 25 5.05 7.81 9.07
CA VAL A 25 3.83 6.99 9.03
C VAL A 25 2.80 7.61 9.96
N LYS A 26 1.62 7.92 9.42
CA LYS A 26 0.47 8.46 10.13
C LYS A 26 -0.70 7.48 10.06
N PHE A 27 -1.46 7.41 11.14
CA PHE A 27 -2.66 6.60 11.22
C PHE A 27 -3.88 7.50 11.44
N SER A 28 -5.01 7.15 10.80
CA SER A 28 -6.28 7.86 10.94
C SER A 28 -7.41 6.84 11.01
N GLY A 29 -8.32 6.95 11.97
CA GLY A 29 -9.38 5.97 12.21
C GLY A 29 -9.86 6.00 13.66
N PRO A 30 -10.48 4.90 14.14
CA PRO A 30 -10.90 4.76 15.55
C PRO A 30 -9.73 4.99 16.52
N GLU A 31 -9.93 5.79 17.56
CA GLU A 31 -8.87 6.27 18.45
C GLU A 31 -8.14 5.12 19.18
N ASP A 32 -8.88 4.12 19.64
CA ASP A 32 -8.35 2.90 20.26
C ASP A 32 -7.40 2.16 19.30
N ARG A 33 -7.83 1.97 18.06
CA ARG A 33 -7.04 1.27 17.02
C ARG A 33 -5.83 2.06 16.56
N VAL A 34 -5.97 3.37 16.44
CA VAL A 34 -4.84 4.27 16.12
C VAL A 34 -3.80 4.24 17.24
N SER A 35 -4.23 4.27 18.50
CA SER A 35 -3.35 4.17 19.67
C SER A 35 -2.60 2.82 19.70
N GLU A 36 -3.30 1.71 19.45
CA GLU A 36 -2.70 0.38 19.31
C GLU A 36 -1.65 0.34 18.17
N ALA A 37 -1.98 0.91 17.00
CA ALA A 37 -1.08 0.96 15.86
C ALA A 37 0.22 1.71 16.17
N TYR A 38 0.13 2.86 16.85
CA TYR A 38 1.31 3.59 17.32
C TYR A 38 2.09 2.81 18.38
N GLY A 39 1.41 2.09 19.28
CA GLY A 39 2.06 1.19 20.25
C GLY A 39 2.90 0.10 19.57
N VAL A 40 2.39 -0.50 18.48
CA VAL A 40 3.13 -1.49 17.70
C VAL A 40 4.33 -0.86 16.98
N LEU A 41 4.20 0.35 16.42
CA LEU A 41 5.35 1.05 15.82
C LEU A 41 6.43 1.38 16.85
N ALA A 42 6.05 1.77 18.07
CA ALA A 42 6.99 2.02 19.15
C ALA A 42 7.74 0.74 19.57
N ALA A 43 7.03 -0.40 19.65
CA ALA A 43 7.62 -1.69 19.98
C ALA A 43 8.50 -2.26 18.85
N VAL A 44 8.18 -1.94 17.58
CA VAL A 44 8.91 -2.41 16.40
C VAL A 44 9.28 -1.25 15.48
N PRO A 45 10.30 -0.43 15.81
CA PRO A 45 10.65 0.76 15.03
C PRO A 45 11.00 0.47 13.56
N SER A 46 11.58 -0.71 13.28
CA SER A 46 11.89 -1.14 11.91
C SER A 46 10.66 -1.31 11.01
N LEU A 47 9.45 -1.37 11.59
CA LEU A 47 8.20 -1.49 10.85
C LEU A 47 7.87 -0.20 10.09
N ALA A 48 8.15 0.97 10.67
CA ALA A 48 7.90 2.26 10.02
C ALA A 48 8.68 2.39 8.70
N GLY A 49 9.98 2.04 8.70
CA GLY A 49 10.79 2.02 7.48
C GLY A 49 10.27 1.03 6.43
N LYS A 50 9.76 -0.13 6.85
CA LYS A 50 9.15 -1.11 5.93
C LYS A 50 7.84 -0.60 5.33
N ILE A 51 7.03 0.13 6.09
CA ILE A 51 5.81 0.77 5.58
C ILE A 51 6.17 1.87 4.58
N GLN A 52 7.22 2.67 4.85
CA GLN A 52 7.72 3.66 3.90
C GLN A 52 8.18 3.02 2.59
N CYS A 53 8.94 1.93 2.63
CA CYS A 53 9.32 1.19 1.42
C CYS A 53 8.12 0.61 0.66
N LEU A 54 7.02 0.28 1.35
CA LEU A 54 5.80 -0.18 0.67
C LEU A 54 5.11 0.95 -0.09
N PHE A 55 5.22 2.19 0.40
CA PHE A 55 4.63 3.39 -0.21
C PHE A 55 5.44 3.90 -1.40
N ASN A 56 6.78 3.86 -1.30
CA ASN A 56 7.70 4.22 -2.36
C ASN A 56 8.55 2.99 -2.76
N PRO A 57 7.95 1.96 -3.39
CA PRO A 57 8.68 0.78 -3.81
C PRO A 57 9.62 1.10 -4.98
N THR A 58 10.76 0.40 -5.07
CA THR A 58 11.53 0.40 -6.33
C THR A 58 10.85 -0.50 -7.38
N PRO A 59 11.19 -0.36 -8.68
CA PRO A 59 10.72 -1.30 -9.70
C PRO A 59 11.04 -2.77 -9.38
N GLU A 60 12.20 -3.04 -8.78
CA GLU A 60 12.61 -4.37 -8.33
C GLU A 60 11.73 -4.88 -7.19
N ASP A 61 11.38 -4.02 -6.22
CA ASP A 61 10.46 -4.37 -5.14
C ASP A 61 9.08 -4.74 -5.68
N MET A 62 8.57 -3.98 -6.66
CA MET A 62 7.28 -4.26 -7.30
C MET A 62 7.32 -5.57 -8.07
N ARG A 63 8.43 -5.84 -8.79
CA ARG A 63 8.60 -7.10 -9.53
C ARG A 63 8.69 -8.30 -8.59
N ALA A 64 9.53 -8.22 -7.56
CA ALA A 64 9.66 -9.27 -6.56
C ALA A 64 8.33 -9.52 -5.82
N TRP A 65 7.53 -8.47 -5.60
CA TRP A 65 6.17 -8.64 -5.10
C TRP A 65 5.31 -9.41 -6.08
N LEU A 66 5.23 -8.99 -7.35
CA LEU A 66 4.41 -9.61 -8.39
C LEU A 66 4.75 -11.11 -8.53
N ASP A 67 6.04 -11.44 -8.59
CA ASP A 67 6.55 -12.81 -8.71
C ASP A 67 6.16 -13.71 -7.52
N SER A 68 5.82 -13.11 -6.38
CA SER A 68 5.36 -13.83 -5.18
C SER A 68 3.83 -13.97 -5.08
N GLN A 69 3.08 -13.43 -6.05
CA GLN A 69 1.62 -13.45 -6.03
C GLN A 69 1.04 -14.75 -6.61
N ASP A 70 -0.24 -14.97 -6.33
CA ASP A 70 -0.98 -16.08 -6.89
C ASP A 70 -1.33 -15.86 -8.37
N LYS A 71 -1.80 -16.93 -9.00
CA LYS A 71 -2.17 -16.95 -10.42
C LYS A 71 -3.19 -15.86 -10.77
N LYS A 72 -4.12 -15.52 -9.87
CA LYS A 72 -5.18 -14.54 -10.16
C LYS A 72 -4.59 -13.14 -10.37
N ILE A 73 -3.65 -12.73 -9.52
CA ILE A 73 -3.00 -11.42 -9.65
C ILE A 73 -2.08 -11.40 -10.88
N LEU A 74 -1.38 -12.50 -11.17
CA LEU A 74 -0.55 -12.62 -12.37
C LEU A 74 -1.38 -12.50 -13.67
N GLU A 75 -2.56 -13.10 -13.71
CA GLU A 75 -3.50 -12.98 -14.83
C GLU A 75 -4.07 -11.56 -14.96
N GLU A 76 -4.38 -10.90 -13.84
CA GLU A 76 -4.82 -9.50 -13.84
C GLU A 76 -3.75 -8.57 -14.44
N TYR A 77 -2.49 -8.73 -13.99
CA TYR A 77 -1.35 -8.00 -14.52
C TYR A 77 -1.21 -8.20 -16.04
N ALA A 78 -1.22 -9.46 -16.51
CA ALA A 78 -1.07 -9.78 -17.93
C ALA A 78 -2.22 -9.18 -18.76
N ALA A 79 -3.47 -9.33 -18.32
CA ALA A 79 -4.62 -8.77 -19.01
C ALA A 79 -4.58 -7.22 -19.06
N ARG A 80 -4.04 -6.58 -18.01
CA ARG A 80 -3.82 -5.12 -18.01
C ARG A 80 -2.70 -4.73 -18.97
N VAL A 81 -1.61 -5.48 -19.06
CA VAL A 81 -0.54 -5.26 -20.07
C VAL A 81 -1.11 -5.33 -21.48
N ASP A 82 -1.89 -6.36 -21.80
CA ASP A 82 -2.46 -6.53 -23.15
C ASP A 82 -3.39 -5.37 -23.53
N ARG A 83 -4.24 -4.93 -22.60
CA ARG A 83 -5.11 -3.75 -22.81
C ARG A 83 -4.31 -2.47 -23.05
N LEU A 84 -3.25 -2.24 -22.29
CA LEU A 84 -2.40 -1.05 -22.44
C LEU A 84 -1.61 -1.08 -23.76
N LYS A 85 -1.10 -2.25 -24.16
CA LYS A 85 -0.46 -2.45 -25.47
C LYS A 85 -1.44 -2.20 -26.62
N ALA A 86 -2.66 -2.73 -26.53
CA ALA A 86 -3.70 -2.50 -27.53
C ALA A 86 -4.11 -1.02 -27.63
N ALA A 87 -4.03 -0.27 -26.54
CA ALA A 87 -4.29 1.17 -26.49
C ALA A 87 -3.10 2.03 -26.97
N GLY A 88 -1.97 1.42 -27.34
CA GLY A 88 -0.77 2.14 -27.79
C GLY A 88 -0.03 2.89 -26.67
N ILE A 89 -0.23 2.49 -25.40
CA ILE A 89 0.47 3.10 -24.27
C ILE A 89 1.93 2.62 -24.26
N PRO A 90 2.92 3.53 -24.33
CA PRO A 90 4.32 3.16 -24.14
C PRO A 90 4.54 2.64 -22.71
N ASP A 91 5.50 1.74 -22.54
CA ASP A 91 5.84 1.17 -21.23
C ASP A 91 4.67 0.47 -20.50
N ALA A 92 3.75 -0.12 -21.27
CA ALA A 92 2.56 -0.84 -20.77
C ALA A 92 2.85 -1.82 -19.62
N GLU A 93 4.02 -2.48 -19.64
CA GLU A 93 4.45 -3.42 -18.60
C GLU A 93 4.81 -2.73 -17.28
N SER A 94 5.44 -1.56 -17.35
CA SER A 94 5.78 -0.73 -16.20
C SER A 94 4.52 -0.14 -15.58
N VAL A 95 3.66 0.46 -16.41
CA VAL A 95 2.39 1.04 -15.97
C VAL A 95 1.49 -0.04 -15.35
N SER A 96 1.41 -1.22 -15.97
CA SER A 96 0.65 -2.34 -15.41
C SER A 96 1.23 -2.81 -14.08
N LEU A 97 2.56 -2.88 -13.95
CA LEU A 97 3.22 -3.30 -12.71
C LEU A 97 2.91 -2.33 -11.56
N GLU A 98 3.07 -1.03 -11.80
CA GLU A 98 2.81 0.02 -10.82
C GLU A 98 1.34 0.03 -10.39
N THR A 99 0.41 0.06 -11.34
CA THR A 99 -1.02 0.10 -11.04
C THR A 99 -1.52 -1.17 -10.35
N THR A 100 -1.09 -2.35 -10.81
CA THR A 100 -1.43 -3.62 -10.15
C THR A 100 -0.85 -3.68 -8.74
N TYR A 101 0.37 -3.18 -8.53
CA TYR A 101 0.95 -3.11 -7.19
C TYR A 101 0.11 -2.21 -6.27
N HIS A 102 -0.24 -1.00 -6.71
CA HIS A 102 -0.98 -0.06 -5.87
C HIS A 102 -2.43 -0.51 -5.62
N ASP A 103 -3.11 -1.13 -6.59
CA ASP A 103 -4.47 -1.67 -6.42
C ASP A 103 -4.56 -2.76 -5.34
N HIS A 104 -3.45 -3.48 -5.12
CA HIS A 104 -3.34 -4.57 -4.13
C HIS A 104 -2.53 -4.19 -2.88
N ASN A 105 -2.30 -2.90 -2.66
CA ASN A 105 -1.76 -2.38 -1.39
C ASN A 105 -2.73 -1.36 -0.81
N SER A 106 -3.31 -1.70 0.34
CA SER A 106 -4.24 -0.84 1.08
C SER A 106 -3.54 0.35 1.74
N LEU A 107 -3.09 1.32 0.92
CA LEU A 107 -2.37 2.52 1.32
C LEU A 107 -2.96 3.73 0.60
N LEU A 108 -3.21 4.82 1.35
CA LEU A 108 -3.72 6.07 0.79
C LEU A 108 -2.60 7.11 0.70
N PRO A 109 -2.46 7.84 -0.41
CA PRO A 109 -1.60 9.03 -0.45
C PRO A 109 -2.16 10.11 0.48
N GLU A 110 -1.29 10.98 1.00
CA GLU A 110 -1.65 12.05 1.95
C GLU A 110 -2.85 12.89 1.50
N ARG A 111 -2.92 13.22 0.20
CA ARG A 111 -4.04 13.99 -0.38
C ARG A 111 -5.40 13.31 -0.28
N LEU A 112 -5.44 12.00 -0.02
CA LEU A 112 -6.65 11.19 0.16
C LEU A 112 -6.84 10.77 1.63
N GLN A 113 -6.08 11.37 2.57
CA GLN A 113 -6.28 11.14 3.99
C GLN A 113 -7.72 11.55 4.38
N PRO A 114 -8.50 10.67 5.02
CA PRO A 114 -9.83 11.02 5.47
C PRO A 114 -9.78 12.19 6.47
N ILE A 115 -10.57 13.23 6.21
CA ILE A 115 -10.81 14.31 7.17
C ILE A 115 -11.73 13.73 8.24
N VAL A 116 -11.15 13.34 9.38
CA VAL A 116 -11.93 12.92 10.54
C VAL A 116 -12.50 14.18 11.18
N VAL A 117 -13.77 14.48 10.89
CA VAL A 117 -14.52 15.50 11.63
C VAL A 117 -14.74 14.92 13.03
N ARG A 118 -14.05 15.49 14.02
CA ARG A 118 -14.36 15.19 15.42
C ARG A 118 -15.64 15.94 15.74
N ASP A 119 -16.73 15.22 16.00
CA ASP A 119 -17.90 15.82 16.62
C ASP A 119 -17.46 16.42 17.96
N VAL A 120 -17.62 17.73 18.09
CA VAL A 120 -17.22 18.55 19.24
C VAL A 120 -18.33 18.55 20.29
#